data_AF-A0A660PBS8-F1
#
_entry.id   AF-A0A660PBS8-F1
#
_cell.length_a   1.000
_cell.length_b   1.000
_cell.length_c   1.000
_cell.angle_alpha   90.00
_cell.angle_beta   90.00
_cell.angle_gamma   90.00
#
_symmetry.space_group_name_H-M   'P 1'
#
loop_
_entity.id
_entity.type
_entity.pdbx_description
1 polymer ?
#
loop_
_entity_poly.entity_id
_entity_poly.type
_entity_poly.pdbx_seq_one_letter_code
_entity_poly.pdbx_strand_id
1 'polypeptide(L)'
;MKNFLKFIIFILIPIGIVFLMVFTFQDTEEFVKSTNEIKLEKQDMPADHQKFEVLQQEFTSPQQVTEACLSCHNTRGEEIMKTVHWRWLQKDTLMHRGIMDLGKKNVLNNFCIGIESNEALCQTCHIGYGWKDKSFDFNDSKNIDCLICHDNSGEYKKQKGKAGNPPEGLNLSHIAQNIGYPQNKNCGFCHFKGGGGNNVKHGDLEQGLIGCTRDVDVHMNKENNMNCTDCHTTENHNIKGNLYTVAANDNNRITCVQCHSSKPHKDKLLNSHFTKVSCQACHIPTYAKLAPTKTYWDWSTAGKLKNGKPYEEVQDEFHKYDSKHGTAVFGKDLQPEYVWFSGQSDHFLIDDTIKSDTIELNPLKCSCTNHKSKIYPVKVMRGKQIYDTENKTLIQPKLFGPKGSGAFWADFDWNASAQKGMEYIGQDYSGHYGFINTKSYWLINHMVSPAKDALTCNECHNSNGRLKDLTGFYLPGRDQNHFLDWFGIFSILGAFLGIFIHSILRIKGSKSN
;
A
#
# COMPACT_ATOMS: atom_id res chain seq x y z
N MET A 1 2.29 -17.19 -68.00
CA MET A 1 3.13 -16.21 -67.26
C MET A 1 2.35 -15.17 -66.47
N LYS A 2 1.41 -14.40 -67.04
CA LYS A 2 0.68 -13.34 -66.30
C LYS A 2 -0.07 -13.82 -65.05
N ASN A 3 -0.69 -15.01 -65.07
CA ASN A 3 -1.43 -15.55 -63.92
C ASN A 3 -0.50 -16.10 -62.81
N PHE A 4 0.66 -16.64 -63.19
CA PHE A 4 1.68 -17.10 -62.23
C PHE A 4 2.34 -15.91 -61.51
N LEU A 5 2.59 -14.83 -62.24
CA LEU A 5 3.12 -13.59 -61.65
C LEU A 5 2.13 -12.94 -60.67
N LYS A 6 0.82 -12.96 -60.99
CA LYS A 6 -0.22 -12.50 -60.06
C LYS A 6 -0.30 -13.38 -58.81
N PHE A 7 -0.18 -14.70 -58.93
CA PHE A 7 -0.16 -15.60 -57.78
C PHE A 7 1.03 -15.32 -56.84
N ILE A 8 2.23 -15.10 -57.39
CA ILE A 8 3.40 -14.75 -56.59
C ILE A 8 3.20 -13.41 -55.86
N ILE A 9 2.73 -12.38 -56.56
CA ILE A 9 2.62 -11.02 -56.00
C ILE A 9 1.51 -10.91 -54.96
N PHE A 10 0.35 -11.53 -55.20
CA PHE A 10 -0.82 -11.34 -54.33
C PHE A 10 -0.95 -12.39 -53.23
N ILE A 11 -0.26 -13.52 -53.32
CA ILE A 11 -0.37 -14.61 -52.32
C ILE A 11 0.97 -14.89 -51.65
N LEU A 12 2.03 -15.16 -52.42
CA LEU A 12 3.30 -15.60 -51.83
C LEU A 12 4.08 -14.46 -51.16
N ILE A 13 4.05 -13.23 -51.70
CA ILE A 13 4.73 -12.08 -51.08
C ILE A 13 4.10 -11.69 -49.73
N PRO A 14 2.76 -11.54 -49.59
CA PRO A 14 2.15 -11.25 -48.29
C PRO A 14 2.39 -12.37 -47.28
N ILE A 15 2.29 -13.64 -47.69
CA ILE A 15 2.61 -14.78 -46.82
C ILE A 15 4.09 -14.74 -46.39
N GLY A 16 5.00 -14.45 -47.32
CA GLY A 16 6.42 -14.29 -47.04
C GLY A 16 6.72 -13.15 -46.06
N ILE A 17 6.04 -12.00 -46.18
CA ILE A 17 6.17 -10.87 -45.26
C ILE A 17 5.62 -11.22 -43.87
N VAL A 18 4.47 -11.90 -43.79
CA VAL A 18 3.90 -12.38 -42.52
C VAL A 18 4.83 -13.40 -41.88
N PHE A 19 5.39 -14.33 -42.64
CA PHE A 19 6.34 -15.31 -42.15
C PHE A 19 7.63 -14.65 -41.67
N LEU A 20 8.14 -13.65 -42.41
CA LEU A 20 9.32 -12.89 -42.03
C LEU A 20 9.06 -12.08 -40.75
N MET A 21 7.89 -11.45 -40.61
CA MET A 21 7.48 -10.77 -39.37
C MET A 21 7.40 -11.77 -38.20
N VAL A 22 6.79 -12.95 -38.39
CA VAL A 22 6.71 -13.96 -37.34
C VAL A 22 8.10 -14.47 -36.93
N PHE A 23 9.03 -14.62 -37.87
CA PHE A 23 10.40 -15.08 -37.60
C PHE A 23 11.33 -13.98 -37.07
N THR A 24 11.18 -12.71 -37.46
CA THR A 24 11.96 -11.61 -36.88
C THR A 24 11.48 -11.21 -35.48
N PHE A 25 10.27 -11.63 -35.09
CA PHE A 25 9.77 -11.55 -33.71
C PHE A 25 10.07 -12.80 -32.85
N GLN A 26 10.98 -13.68 -33.28
CA GLN A 26 11.62 -14.62 -32.35
C GLN A 26 12.64 -13.86 -31.51
N ASP A 27 12.15 -13.24 -30.44
CA ASP A 27 12.98 -12.73 -29.35
C ASP A 27 13.97 -13.82 -28.93
N THR A 28 15.26 -13.47 -29.02
CA THR A 28 16.38 -14.22 -28.46
C THR A 28 16.03 -14.72 -27.07
N GLU A 29 16.17 -16.03 -26.83
CA GLU A 29 16.02 -16.62 -25.51
C GLU A 29 17.04 -16.00 -24.56
N GLU A 30 16.63 -14.95 -23.83
CA GLU A 30 17.30 -14.59 -22.60
C GLU A 30 17.10 -15.74 -21.63
N PHE A 31 18.21 -16.44 -21.37
CA PHE A 31 18.31 -17.51 -20.39
C PHE A 31 17.64 -17.07 -19.09
N VAL A 32 16.54 -17.73 -18.74
CA VAL A 32 15.93 -17.63 -17.42
C VAL A 32 16.98 -18.12 -16.42
N LYS A 33 17.68 -17.19 -15.75
CA LYS A 33 18.46 -17.53 -14.56
C LYS A 33 17.47 -18.16 -13.59
N SER A 34 17.64 -19.46 -13.36
CA SER A 34 16.98 -20.19 -12.28
C SER A 34 17.10 -19.35 -11.00
N THR A 35 15.96 -18.95 -10.43
CA THR A 35 15.83 -18.15 -9.19
C THR A 35 16.33 -18.88 -7.94
N ASN A 36 16.94 -20.05 -8.09
CA ASN A 36 17.62 -20.71 -7.00
C ASN A 36 18.91 -19.94 -6.72
N GLU A 37 18.98 -19.32 -5.54
CA GLU A 37 20.13 -18.63 -4.94
C GLU A 37 20.17 -17.09 -4.99
N ILE A 38 19.05 -16.41 -4.75
CA ILE A 38 19.16 -15.08 -4.09
C ILE A 38 19.33 -15.36 -2.60
N LYS A 39 20.58 -15.53 -2.15
CA LYS A 39 20.91 -15.53 -0.74
C LYS A 39 21.05 -14.07 -0.30
N LEU A 40 20.20 -13.65 0.63
CA LEU A 40 20.33 -12.36 1.30
C LEU A 40 21.55 -12.45 2.23
N GLU A 41 22.60 -11.69 1.95
CA GLU A 41 23.74 -11.57 2.86
C GLU A 41 23.30 -10.75 4.08
N LYS A 42 23.27 -11.38 5.26
CA LYS A 42 23.03 -10.69 6.52
C LYS A 42 24.35 -10.11 7.02
N GLN A 43 24.35 -8.81 7.31
CA GLN A 43 25.50 -8.14 7.91
C GLN A 43 25.55 -8.39 9.41
N ASP A 44 26.74 -8.69 9.92
CA ASP A 44 27.00 -8.73 11.36
C ASP A 44 27.13 -7.30 11.91
N MET A 45 26.74 -7.12 13.17
CA MET A 45 26.91 -5.84 13.84
C MET A 45 28.40 -5.49 13.92
N PRO A 46 28.80 -4.26 13.56
CA PRO A 46 30.21 -3.89 13.52
C PRO A 46 30.84 -3.79 14.91
N ALA A 47 30.02 -3.73 15.98
CA ALA A 47 30.47 -3.64 17.36
C ALA A 47 29.47 -4.30 18.32
N ASP A 48 30.00 -4.79 19.44
CA ASP A 48 29.24 -5.30 20.58
C ASP A 48 28.98 -4.17 21.58
N HIS A 49 27.71 -3.76 21.68
CA HIS A 49 27.31 -2.58 22.45
C HIS A 49 27.37 -2.79 23.97
N GLN A 50 27.43 -4.04 24.44
CA GLN A 50 27.56 -4.36 25.87
C GLN A 50 28.92 -3.92 26.44
N LYS A 51 29.93 -3.75 25.57
CA LYS A 51 31.30 -3.42 25.96
C LYS A 51 31.56 -1.92 26.15
N PHE A 52 30.62 -1.04 25.80
CA PHE A 52 30.83 0.40 25.90
C PHE A 52 30.37 0.94 27.25
N GLU A 53 31.30 1.51 28.03
CA GLU A 53 31.02 2.11 29.35
C GLU A 53 29.92 3.17 29.30
N VAL A 54 29.84 3.94 28.21
CA VAL A 54 28.80 4.97 28.00
C VAL A 54 27.38 4.39 27.97
N LEU A 55 27.23 3.09 27.72
CA LEU A 55 25.94 2.38 27.72
C LEU A 55 25.70 1.57 29.01
N GLN A 56 26.69 1.47 29.89
CA GLN A 56 26.60 0.74 31.16
C GLN A 56 26.11 1.63 32.32
N GLN A 57 25.98 2.94 32.08
CA GLN A 57 25.41 3.87 33.05
C GLN A 57 23.90 3.69 33.22
N GLU A 58 23.37 4.23 34.31
CA GLU A 58 21.93 4.35 34.53
C GLU A 58 21.37 5.50 33.68
N PHE A 59 20.35 5.21 32.88
CA PHE A 59 19.63 6.21 32.10
C PHE A 59 18.29 6.53 32.76
N THR A 60 18.08 7.79 33.11
CA THR A 60 16.83 8.29 33.71
C THR A 60 15.85 8.83 32.67
N SER A 61 16.29 9.00 31.42
CA SER A 61 15.44 9.36 30.29
C SER A 61 15.88 8.68 28.99
N PRO A 62 14.98 8.48 28.02
CA PRO A 62 15.37 7.92 26.73
C PRO A 62 16.24 8.88 25.91
N GLN A 63 16.13 10.20 26.12
CA GLN A 63 17.00 11.19 25.48
C GLN A 63 18.46 11.03 25.91
N GLN A 64 18.74 10.65 27.16
CA GLN A 64 20.12 10.37 27.58
C GLN A 64 20.71 9.17 26.84
N VAL A 65 19.90 8.17 26.50
CA VAL A 65 20.33 7.06 25.63
C VAL A 65 20.69 7.59 24.25
N THR A 66 19.84 8.43 23.67
CA THR A 66 20.11 9.06 22.37
C THR A 66 21.37 9.91 22.39
N GLU A 67 21.59 10.70 23.44
CA GLU A 67 22.84 11.47 23.63
C GLU A 67 24.07 10.55 23.68
N ALA A 68 23.99 9.43 24.42
CA ALA A 68 25.06 8.43 24.45
C ALA A 68 25.31 7.83 23.06
N CYS A 69 24.26 7.46 22.31
CA CYS A 69 24.41 6.98 20.94
C CYS A 69 25.07 8.01 20.02
N LEU A 70 24.64 9.27 20.09
CA LEU A 70 25.13 10.36 19.24
C LEU A 70 26.58 10.75 19.53
N SER A 71 27.12 10.41 20.71
CA SER A 71 28.54 10.59 21.00
C SER A 71 29.47 9.79 20.08
N CYS A 72 28.99 8.66 19.54
CA CYS A 72 29.70 7.83 18.56
C CYS A 72 29.07 7.87 17.16
N HIS A 73 27.74 7.97 17.07
CA HIS A 73 26.96 8.00 15.82
C HIS A 73 26.56 9.42 15.42
N ASN A 74 27.50 10.35 15.52
CA ASN A 74 27.28 11.80 15.40
C ASN A 74 26.61 12.23 14.08
N THR A 75 26.91 11.60 12.95
CA THR A 75 26.26 11.91 11.66
C THR A 75 24.88 11.26 11.49
N ARG A 76 24.58 10.19 12.25
CA ARG A 76 23.33 9.43 12.09
C ARG A 76 22.10 10.22 12.54
N GLY A 77 22.27 11.10 13.53
CA GLY A 77 21.23 12.05 13.90
C GLY A 77 20.84 12.97 12.74
N GLU A 78 21.81 13.52 12.01
CA GLU A 78 21.54 14.39 10.86
C GLU A 78 20.90 13.67 9.69
N GLU A 79 21.28 12.41 9.45
CA GLU A 79 20.67 11.54 8.46
C GLU A 79 19.19 11.32 8.76
N ILE A 80 18.88 10.87 9.97
CA ILE A 80 17.51 10.59 10.41
C ILE A 80 16.62 11.83 10.32
N MET A 81 17.12 13.00 10.75
CA MET A 81 16.32 14.23 10.77
C MET A 81 15.91 14.72 9.37
N LYS A 82 16.55 14.22 8.31
CA LYS A 82 16.19 14.52 6.91
C LYS A 82 15.12 13.57 6.35
N THR A 83 14.82 12.47 7.04
CA THR A 83 13.95 11.41 6.53
C THR A 83 12.45 11.68 6.75
N VAL A 84 11.62 10.98 5.98
CA VAL A 84 10.17 10.94 6.18
C VAL A 84 9.75 10.34 7.52
N HIS A 85 10.54 9.44 8.09
CA HIS A 85 10.22 8.82 9.38
C HIS A 85 10.29 9.86 10.51
N TRP A 86 11.27 10.76 10.46
CA TRP A 86 11.39 11.87 11.40
C TRP A 86 10.40 13.00 11.11
N ARG A 87 10.40 13.52 9.87
CA ARG A 87 9.63 14.72 9.54
C ARG A 87 8.14 14.47 9.34
N TRP A 88 7.76 13.21 9.04
CA TRP A 88 6.45 12.84 8.51
C TRP A 88 6.02 13.68 7.30
N LEU A 89 7.01 14.20 6.57
CA LEU A 89 6.90 15.03 5.39
C LEU A 89 8.07 14.75 4.46
N GLN A 90 7.82 14.85 3.16
CA GLN A 90 8.82 14.96 2.10
C GLN A 90 8.37 15.98 1.07
N LYS A 91 9.32 16.51 0.31
CA LYS A 91 8.98 17.23 -0.92
C LYS A 91 8.40 16.24 -1.93
N ASP A 92 7.22 16.55 -2.42
CA ASP A 92 6.50 15.76 -3.42
C ASP A 92 5.86 16.69 -4.45
N THR A 93 5.51 16.14 -5.61
CA THR A 93 4.94 16.90 -6.72
C THR A 93 3.51 16.42 -6.95
N LEU A 94 2.55 17.25 -6.58
CA LEU A 94 1.14 17.02 -6.88
C LEU A 94 0.78 17.58 -8.24
N MET A 95 -0.03 16.83 -8.98
CA MET A 95 -0.53 17.27 -10.28
C MET A 95 -1.39 18.53 -10.09
N HIS A 96 -1.19 19.54 -10.93
CA HIS A 96 -1.90 20.83 -10.86
C HIS A 96 -1.61 21.72 -9.62
N ARG A 97 -0.78 21.27 -8.66
CA ARG A 97 -0.36 22.09 -7.50
C ARG A 97 1.14 22.33 -7.42
N GLY A 98 1.94 21.55 -8.16
CA GLY A 98 3.39 21.68 -8.16
C GLY A 98 4.03 21.01 -6.95
N ILE A 99 5.21 21.50 -6.56
CA ILE A 99 6.02 20.92 -5.50
C ILE A 99 5.55 21.44 -4.14
N MET A 100 5.29 20.56 -3.19
CA MET A 100 4.96 20.91 -1.81
C MET A 100 5.46 19.86 -0.82
N ASP A 101 5.40 20.17 0.48
CA ASP A 101 5.60 19.15 1.50
C ASP A 101 4.34 18.29 1.63
N LEU A 102 4.51 16.98 1.57
CA LEU A 102 3.43 16.00 1.67
C LEU A 102 3.86 14.86 2.59
N GLY A 103 2.95 14.40 3.44
CA GLY A 103 3.19 13.23 4.26
C GLY A 103 2.13 13.03 5.34
N LYS A 104 2.40 12.10 6.26
CA LYS A 104 1.48 11.82 7.39
C LYS A 104 1.15 13.07 8.22
N LYS A 105 2.02 14.09 8.21
CA LYS A 105 1.80 15.33 8.95
C LYS A 105 0.62 16.16 8.43
N ASN A 106 0.37 16.17 7.13
CA ASN A 106 -0.63 17.04 6.50
C ASN A 106 -1.64 16.32 5.59
N VAL A 107 -1.49 15.00 5.37
CA VAL A 107 -2.46 14.20 4.60
C VAL A 107 -3.54 13.65 5.52
N LEU A 108 -4.79 13.85 5.13
CA LEU A 108 -5.94 13.25 5.78
C LEU A 108 -6.17 11.82 5.28
N ASN A 109 -6.68 10.96 6.16
CA ASN A 109 -7.12 9.60 5.83
C ASN A 109 -8.55 9.36 6.37
N ASN A 110 -9.16 8.26 5.97
CA ASN A 110 -10.47 7.84 6.49
C ASN A 110 -10.37 6.80 7.63
N PHE A 111 -9.33 6.93 8.45
CA PHE A 111 -9.20 6.24 9.74
C PHE A 111 -9.37 7.26 10.88
N CYS A 112 -8.26 7.70 11.47
CA CYS A 112 -8.24 8.71 12.54
C CYS A 112 -8.23 10.14 12.00
N ILE A 113 -8.58 10.34 10.72
CA ILE A 113 -8.69 11.62 10.02
C ILE A 113 -7.33 12.27 9.80
N GLY A 114 -6.70 12.86 10.81
CA GLY A 114 -5.37 13.45 10.68
C GLY A 114 -4.71 13.74 12.01
N ILE A 115 -3.42 14.05 11.97
CA ILE A 115 -2.58 14.05 13.18
C ILE A 115 -2.62 15.37 13.94
N GLU A 116 -2.87 16.49 13.25
CA GLU A 116 -2.73 17.81 13.86
C GLU A 116 -3.81 17.98 14.94
N SER A 117 -3.41 18.51 16.10
CA SER A 117 -4.16 18.54 17.37
C SER A 117 -4.28 17.21 18.13
N ASN A 118 -3.79 16.10 17.54
CA ASN A 118 -3.85 14.73 18.05
C ASN A 118 -2.46 14.09 18.21
N GLU A 119 -1.39 14.88 18.11
CA GLU A 119 -0.01 14.42 17.97
C GLU A 119 0.37 13.48 19.11
N ALA A 120 0.13 13.87 20.36
CA ALA A 120 0.51 13.11 21.55
C ALA A 120 0.08 11.62 21.53
N LEU A 121 -1.02 11.30 20.87
CA LEU A 121 -1.45 9.93 20.62
C LEU A 121 -0.73 9.31 19.41
N CYS A 122 -0.77 10.00 18.27
CA CYS A 122 -0.24 9.52 17.00
C CYS A 122 1.26 9.22 17.06
N GLN A 123 2.01 9.94 17.90
CA GLN A 123 3.46 9.76 18.07
C GLN A 123 3.86 8.47 18.78
N THR A 124 2.90 7.66 19.25
CA THR A 124 3.19 6.28 19.62
C THR A 124 3.89 5.55 18.47
N CYS A 125 3.65 5.94 17.21
CA CYS A 125 4.29 5.38 16.01
C CYS A 125 5.35 6.30 15.36
N HIS A 126 5.82 7.34 16.04
CA HIS A 126 6.90 8.21 15.53
C HIS A 126 8.24 7.81 16.11
N ILE A 127 9.31 8.06 15.35
CA ILE A 127 10.69 7.71 15.74
C ILE A 127 11.32 8.81 16.60
N GLY A 128 10.52 9.45 17.45
CA GLY A 128 10.99 10.49 18.36
C GLY A 128 10.23 10.56 19.67
N TYR A 129 10.74 11.42 20.56
CA TYR A 129 10.26 11.63 21.92
C TYR A 129 9.71 13.04 22.10
N GLY A 130 8.53 13.16 22.69
CA GLY A 130 8.00 14.44 23.16
C GLY A 130 7.23 15.27 22.14
N TRP A 131 7.00 14.78 20.91
CA TRP A 131 6.18 15.50 19.93
C TRP A 131 4.69 15.49 20.31
N LYS A 132 4.28 16.41 21.17
CA LYS A 132 2.91 16.49 21.70
C LYS A 132 2.02 17.51 20.99
N ASP A 133 2.63 18.51 20.35
CA ASP A 133 1.98 19.62 19.67
C ASP A 133 2.99 20.37 18.74
N LYS A 134 2.60 21.53 18.22
CA LYS A 134 3.41 22.40 17.33
C LYS A 134 4.74 22.89 17.91
N SER A 135 4.94 22.83 19.24
CA SER A 135 6.17 23.28 19.88
C SER A 135 7.35 22.32 19.74
N PHE A 136 7.14 21.14 19.15
CA PHE A 136 8.20 20.15 18.98
C PHE A 136 9.33 20.65 18.07
N ASP A 137 10.57 20.59 18.56
CA ASP A 137 11.75 20.98 17.80
C ASP A 137 12.29 19.80 16.98
N PHE A 138 12.06 19.87 15.66
CA PHE A 138 12.58 18.88 14.71
C PHE A 138 14.09 18.99 14.45
N ASN A 139 14.78 19.98 15.03
CA ASN A 139 16.22 20.15 14.91
C ASN A 139 16.99 19.58 16.11
N ASP A 140 16.29 19.24 17.20
CA ASP A 140 16.91 18.63 18.38
C ASP A 140 17.06 17.12 18.19
N SER A 141 18.27 16.69 17.83
CA SER A 141 18.61 15.29 17.60
C SER A 141 18.49 14.41 18.84
N LYS A 142 18.48 14.99 20.05
CA LYS A 142 18.29 14.24 21.30
C LYS A 142 16.90 13.63 21.39
N ASN A 143 15.93 14.18 20.67
CA ASN A 143 14.57 13.67 20.62
C ASN A 143 14.40 12.51 19.62
N ILE A 144 15.46 12.04 18.96
CA ILE A 144 15.41 10.85 18.10
C ILE A 144 15.27 9.60 18.96
N ASP A 145 14.33 8.72 18.61
CA ASP A 145 14.17 7.40 19.20
C ASP A 145 15.00 6.38 18.42
N CYS A 146 16.24 6.17 18.85
CA CYS A 146 17.10 5.14 18.25
C CYS A 146 16.63 3.72 18.58
N LEU A 147 15.95 3.53 19.71
CA LEU A 147 15.66 2.22 20.28
C LEU A 147 14.49 1.54 19.57
N ILE A 148 13.50 2.28 19.08
CA ILE A 148 12.31 1.71 18.44
C ILE A 148 12.66 0.83 17.23
N CYS A 149 13.69 1.19 16.49
CA CYS A 149 14.17 0.46 15.32
C CYS A 149 15.25 -0.56 15.65
N HIS A 150 16.07 -0.31 16.67
CA HIS A 150 17.30 -1.08 16.92
C HIS A 150 17.25 -2.00 18.15
N ASP A 151 16.22 -1.92 19.00
CA ASP A 151 16.11 -2.82 20.16
C ASP A 151 15.97 -4.29 19.73
N ASN A 152 16.94 -5.11 20.13
CA ASN A 152 16.87 -6.56 19.99
C ASN A 152 16.66 -7.30 21.32
N SER A 153 16.66 -6.61 22.47
CA SER A 153 16.30 -7.21 23.77
C SER A 153 14.84 -7.69 23.81
N GLY A 154 13.95 -7.01 23.08
CA GLY A 154 12.51 -7.29 23.10
C GLY A 154 11.75 -6.62 24.24
N GLU A 155 12.41 -5.75 25.02
CA GLU A 155 11.82 -5.05 26.16
C GLU A 155 11.32 -3.65 25.81
N TYR A 156 11.84 -3.04 24.73
CA TYR A 156 11.51 -1.66 24.41
C TYR A 156 10.08 -1.51 23.88
N LYS A 157 9.39 -0.47 24.36
CA LYS A 157 8.04 -0.11 23.92
C LYS A 157 7.77 1.36 24.18
N LYS A 158 6.95 1.97 23.33
CA LYS A 158 6.42 3.34 23.52
C LYS A 158 5.07 3.28 24.24
N GLN A 159 4.81 4.22 25.15
CA GLN A 159 3.55 4.33 25.85
C GLN A 159 2.52 5.12 25.03
N LYS A 160 1.32 4.55 24.86
CA LYS A 160 0.21 5.19 24.14
C LYS A 160 -0.18 6.51 24.79
N GLY A 161 -0.28 7.58 24.00
CA GLY A 161 -0.71 8.90 24.47
C GLY A 161 0.37 9.70 25.22
N LYS A 162 1.61 9.23 25.26
CA LYS A 162 2.74 9.93 25.91
C LYS A 162 3.71 10.57 24.92
N ALA A 163 3.21 11.00 23.75
CA ALA A 163 3.98 11.72 22.74
C ALA A 163 5.27 10.98 22.33
N GLY A 164 5.18 9.65 22.22
CA GLY A 164 6.30 8.80 21.82
C GLY A 164 7.26 8.40 22.94
N ASN A 165 7.08 8.86 24.18
CA ASN A 165 7.91 8.40 25.29
C ASN A 165 7.61 6.93 25.66
N PRO A 166 8.63 6.15 26.09
CA PRO A 166 8.42 4.86 26.73
C PRO A 166 7.74 5.03 28.09
N PRO A 167 7.16 3.95 28.66
CA PRO A 167 6.73 3.96 30.05
C PRO A 167 7.93 4.07 31.00
N GLU A 168 7.68 4.60 32.20
CA GLU A 168 8.67 4.64 33.28
C GLU A 168 9.06 3.21 33.73
N GLY A 169 10.29 3.07 34.24
CA GLY A 169 10.80 1.82 34.82
C GLY A 169 11.35 0.80 33.83
N LEU A 170 11.49 1.13 32.53
CA LEU A 170 12.26 0.30 31.61
C LEU A 170 13.75 0.34 31.95
N ASN A 171 14.43 -0.81 31.86
CA ASN A 171 15.88 -0.87 31.96
C ASN A 171 16.50 -0.41 30.62
N LEU A 172 16.56 0.91 30.44
CA LEU A 172 17.09 1.55 29.23
C LEU A 172 18.56 1.20 28.97
N SER A 173 19.35 0.95 30.02
CA SER A 173 20.74 0.50 29.91
C SER A 173 20.83 -0.89 29.27
N HIS A 174 20.06 -1.85 29.77
CA HIS A 174 19.97 -3.20 29.18
C HIS A 174 19.49 -3.17 27.72
N ILE A 175 18.48 -2.35 27.42
CA ILE A 175 17.98 -2.19 26.05
C ILE A 175 19.06 -1.62 25.12
N ALA A 176 19.73 -0.53 25.54
CA ALA A 176 20.76 0.13 24.74
C ALA A 176 21.99 -0.77 24.49
N GLN A 177 22.32 -1.65 25.43
CA GLN A 177 23.40 -2.63 25.28
C GLN A 177 23.06 -3.79 24.32
N ASN A 178 21.76 -4.03 24.07
CA ASN A 178 21.26 -5.13 23.23
C ASN A 178 20.66 -4.61 21.91
N ILE A 179 21.21 -3.53 21.36
CA ILE A 179 20.81 -3.04 20.04
C ILE A 179 21.42 -3.86 18.91
N GLY A 180 20.75 -3.88 17.76
CA GLY A 180 21.30 -4.45 16.53
C GLY A 180 20.58 -3.99 15.28
N TYR A 181 20.78 -4.71 14.17
CA TYR A 181 20.02 -4.47 12.94
C TYR A 181 18.52 -4.65 13.17
N PRO A 182 17.67 -3.79 12.56
CA PRO A 182 16.22 -3.90 12.70
C PRO A 182 15.68 -5.25 12.24
N GLN A 183 14.79 -5.82 13.04
CA GLN A 183 14.03 -7.02 12.70
C GLN A 183 12.58 -6.66 12.34
N ASN A 184 11.85 -7.59 11.75
CA ASN A 184 10.43 -7.41 11.41
C ASN A 184 9.57 -6.91 12.58
N LYS A 185 9.90 -7.30 13.82
CA LYS A 185 9.20 -6.84 15.04
C LYS A 185 9.35 -5.34 15.29
N ASN A 186 10.51 -4.76 14.96
CA ASN A 186 10.81 -3.34 15.17
C ASN A 186 9.97 -2.47 14.24
N CYS A 187 10.02 -2.76 12.93
CA CYS A 187 9.16 -2.12 11.93
C CYS A 187 7.68 -2.35 12.26
N GLY A 188 7.35 -3.59 12.64
CA GLY A 188 6.01 -4.04 13.00
C GLY A 188 5.38 -3.33 14.19
N PHE A 189 6.17 -2.76 15.12
CA PHE A 189 5.64 -2.00 16.25
C PHE A 189 4.69 -0.89 15.77
N CYS A 190 5.10 -0.19 14.70
CA CYS A 190 4.35 0.88 14.08
C CYS A 190 3.48 0.37 12.92
N HIS A 191 4.06 -0.42 12.02
CA HIS A 191 3.44 -0.75 10.73
C HIS A 191 2.32 -1.80 10.84
N PHE A 192 2.37 -2.71 11.82
CA PHE A 192 1.31 -3.70 12.02
C PHE A 192 0.11 -3.15 12.78
N LYS A 193 0.26 -2.03 13.50
CA LYS A 193 -0.76 -1.49 14.43
C LYS A 193 -1.35 -0.15 14.01
N GLY A 194 -1.05 0.31 12.79
CA GLY A 194 -1.60 1.55 12.25
C GLY A 194 -3.13 1.57 12.30
N GLY A 195 -3.72 2.72 12.61
CA GLY A 195 -5.19 2.86 12.69
C GLY A 195 -5.83 2.35 13.99
N GLY A 196 -5.02 2.01 15.00
CA GLY A 196 -5.50 1.74 16.37
C GLY A 196 -5.47 0.28 16.81
N GLY A 197 -4.98 -0.65 15.98
CA GLY A 197 -4.90 -2.07 16.31
C GLY A 197 -4.20 -2.90 15.24
N ASN A 198 -3.94 -4.19 15.54
CA ASN A 198 -3.29 -5.11 14.62
C ASN A 198 -4.07 -5.23 13.30
N ASN A 199 -3.37 -5.13 12.17
CA ASN A 199 -3.87 -5.20 10.80
C ASN A 199 -5.02 -4.24 10.44
N VAL A 200 -5.30 -3.22 11.25
CA VAL A 200 -6.48 -2.34 11.01
C VAL A 200 -6.35 -1.57 9.69
N LYS A 201 -5.14 -1.05 9.39
CA LYS A 201 -4.93 -0.06 8.32
C LYS A 201 -4.48 -0.65 6.99
N HIS A 202 -3.38 -1.39 6.95
CA HIS A 202 -2.77 -1.86 5.70
C HIS A 202 -3.53 -3.05 5.09
N GLY A 203 -3.89 -4.04 5.92
CA GLY A 203 -4.53 -5.28 5.48
C GLY A 203 -3.54 -6.38 5.10
N ASP A 204 -2.33 -6.03 4.68
CA ASP A 204 -1.25 -6.96 4.34
C ASP A 204 -0.04 -6.87 5.29
N LEU A 205 -0.11 -6.07 6.35
CA LEU A 205 0.94 -5.90 7.36
C LEU A 205 0.38 -6.11 8.76
N GLU A 206 0.75 -7.23 9.37
CA GLU A 206 0.22 -7.67 10.65
C GLU A 206 1.23 -8.43 11.52
N GLN A 207 0.95 -8.52 12.82
CA GLN A 207 1.79 -9.23 13.78
C GLN A 207 2.04 -10.70 13.40
N GLY A 208 1.06 -11.35 12.76
CA GLY A 208 1.18 -12.73 12.30
C GLY A 208 2.26 -12.96 11.24
N LEU A 209 2.81 -11.90 10.61
CA LEU A 209 3.94 -12.00 9.68
C LEU A 209 5.26 -12.37 10.37
N ILE A 210 5.39 -12.10 11.67
CA ILE A 210 6.59 -12.44 12.44
C ILE A 210 6.68 -13.97 12.55
N GLY A 211 7.59 -14.57 11.80
CA GLY A 211 7.72 -16.02 11.75
C GLY A 211 6.48 -16.70 11.14
N CYS A 212 5.90 -16.11 10.09
CA CYS A 212 4.77 -16.73 9.39
C CYS A 212 5.19 -18.00 8.61
N THR A 213 4.21 -18.75 8.13
CA THR A 213 4.43 -19.87 7.20
C THR A 213 4.55 -19.37 5.76
N ARG A 214 5.09 -20.21 4.88
CA ARG A 214 5.24 -19.91 3.45
C ARG A 214 3.92 -19.57 2.75
N ASP A 215 2.80 -20.13 3.22
CA ASP A 215 1.46 -19.87 2.66
C ASP A 215 0.96 -18.43 2.98
N VAL A 216 1.46 -17.83 4.06
CA VAL A 216 1.14 -16.44 4.42
C VAL A 216 1.96 -15.47 3.59
N ASP A 217 3.30 -15.60 3.63
CA ASP A 217 4.21 -14.79 2.82
C ASP A 217 5.46 -15.60 2.41
N VAL A 218 5.72 -15.72 1.12
CA VAL A 218 6.86 -16.48 0.60
C VAL A 218 8.22 -15.84 0.87
N HIS A 219 8.29 -14.57 1.25
CA HIS A 219 9.55 -13.87 1.52
C HIS A 219 9.85 -13.83 3.03
N MET A 220 8.86 -13.44 3.84
CA MET A 220 9.01 -13.22 5.28
C MET A 220 8.80 -14.47 6.14
N ASN A 221 8.46 -15.62 5.56
CA ASN A 221 8.25 -16.86 6.32
C ASN A 221 9.50 -17.32 7.07
N LYS A 222 9.31 -18.23 8.03
CA LYS A 222 10.38 -18.77 8.88
C LYS A 222 11.59 -19.35 8.11
N GLU A 223 11.38 -19.94 6.93
CA GLU A 223 12.44 -20.59 6.16
C GLU A 223 13.33 -19.56 5.47
N ASN A 224 12.73 -18.54 4.86
CA ASN A 224 13.46 -17.48 4.14
C ASN A 224 13.92 -16.34 5.07
N ASN A 225 13.19 -16.09 6.16
CA ASN A 225 13.52 -15.17 7.25
C ASN A 225 13.99 -13.79 6.77
N MET A 226 13.32 -13.25 5.75
CA MET A 226 13.57 -11.92 5.21
C MET A 226 13.05 -10.86 6.19
N ASN A 227 13.92 -9.91 6.53
CA ASN A 227 13.56 -8.70 7.25
C ASN A 227 13.04 -7.62 6.31
N CYS A 228 12.26 -6.66 6.84
CA CYS A 228 11.76 -5.53 6.06
C CYS A 228 12.89 -4.82 5.29
N THR A 229 14.04 -4.60 5.94
CA THR A 229 15.22 -3.89 5.40
C THR A 229 15.92 -4.62 4.26
N ASP A 230 15.67 -5.92 4.09
CA ASP A 230 16.26 -6.70 2.99
C ASP A 230 15.63 -6.30 1.64
N CYS A 231 14.37 -5.86 1.65
CA CYS A 231 13.67 -5.33 0.47
C CYS A 231 13.65 -3.79 0.51
N HIS A 232 13.34 -3.23 1.68
CA HIS A 232 13.43 -1.82 2.00
C HIS A 232 14.87 -1.44 2.31
N THR A 233 15.75 -1.61 1.31
CA THR A 233 17.17 -1.27 1.43
C THR A 233 17.32 0.14 1.97
N THR A 234 18.25 0.33 2.90
CA THR A 234 18.38 1.58 3.64
C THR A 234 19.80 2.10 3.48
N GLU A 235 19.91 3.36 3.04
CA GLU A 235 21.18 4.06 2.89
C GLU A 235 21.07 5.37 3.68
N ASN A 236 22.02 5.66 4.56
CA ASN A 236 22.02 6.87 5.39
C ASN A 236 20.68 7.09 6.11
N HIS A 237 20.18 6.04 6.75
CA HIS A 237 18.87 5.97 7.43
C HIS A 237 17.64 6.27 6.55
N ASN A 238 17.82 6.52 5.25
CA ASN A 238 16.73 6.70 4.31
C ASN A 238 16.24 5.32 3.83
N ILE A 239 15.18 4.84 4.47
CA ILE A 239 14.52 3.58 4.13
C ILE A 239 13.75 3.75 2.82
N LYS A 240 14.05 2.90 1.81
CA LYS A 240 13.33 2.95 0.52
C LYS A 240 11.90 2.42 0.64
N GLY A 241 11.04 2.76 -0.34
CA GLY A 241 9.67 2.23 -0.42
C GLY A 241 8.61 3.22 0.06
N ASN A 242 8.52 4.37 -0.59
CA ASN A 242 7.46 5.34 -0.34
C ASN A 242 6.07 4.71 -0.50
N LEU A 243 5.10 5.18 0.30
CA LEU A 243 3.71 4.70 0.30
C LEU A 243 2.78 5.73 -0.35
N TYR A 244 1.98 5.33 -1.35
CA TYR A 244 1.14 6.26 -2.13
C TYR A 244 -0.02 6.90 -1.35
N THR A 245 -0.27 6.48 -0.10
CA THR A 245 -1.25 7.13 0.79
C THR A 245 -0.67 8.37 1.49
N VAL A 246 0.63 8.61 1.37
CA VAL A 246 1.33 9.78 1.96
C VAL A 246 2.38 10.39 1.02
N ALA A 247 2.50 9.85 -0.19
CA ALA A 247 3.37 10.30 -1.27
C ALA A 247 2.58 10.27 -2.59
N ALA A 248 2.97 11.09 -3.55
CA ALA A 248 2.27 11.26 -4.82
C ALA A 248 3.08 10.74 -6.02
N ASN A 249 4.38 11.00 -6.06
CA ASN A 249 5.25 10.64 -7.18
C ASN A 249 5.83 9.22 -7.10
N ASP A 250 6.39 8.71 -8.19
CA ASP A 250 6.97 7.36 -8.28
C ASP A 250 8.43 7.25 -7.80
N ASN A 251 8.90 8.18 -6.96
CA ASN A 251 10.28 8.16 -6.48
C ASN A 251 10.44 7.26 -5.24
N ASN A 252 11.66 6.74 -5.06
CA ASN A 252 12.04 5.94 -3.90
C ASN A 252 11.12 4.72 -3.68
N ARG A 253 10.97 3.88 -4.70
CA ARG A 253 10.05 2.74 -4.71
C ARG A 253 10.76 1.40 -4.66
N ILE A 254 9.99 0.39 -4.28
CA ILE A 254 10.41 -1.01 -4.25
C ILE A 254 9.59 -1.76 -5.28
N THR A 255 10.24 -2.67 -6.00
CA THR A 255 9.61 -3.46 -7.04
C THR A 255 10.13 -4.90 -7.01
N CYS A 256 9.30 -5.83 -7.46
CA CYS A 256 9.69 -7.24 -7.56
C CYS A 256 10.91 -7.45 -8.48
N VAL A 257 11.12 -6.54 -9.45
CA VAL A 257 12.18 -6.67 -10.46
C VAL A 257 13.58 -6.30 -9.96
N GLN A 258 13.71 -5.88 -8.70
CA GLN A 258 15.03 -5.69 -8.07
C GLN A 258 15.70 -7.03 -7.75
N CYS A 259 14.90 -8.08 -7.55
CA CYS A 259 15.38 -9.44 -7.29
C CYS A 259 14.99 -10.41 -8.41
N HIS A 260 13.82 -10.23 -9.02
CA HIS A 260 13.31 -11.09 -10.08
C HIS A 260 13.50 -10.48 -11.47
N SER A 261 13.56 -11.31 -12.51
CA SER A 261 13.44 -10.80 -13.88
C SER A 261 12.04 -10.22 -14.13
N SER A 262 11.93 -9.29 -15.08
CA SER A 262 10.64 -8.83 -15.62
C SER A 262 9.90 -9.90 -16.44
N LYS A 263 10.59 -11.01 -16.77
CA LYS A 263 10.05 -12.19 -17.46
C LYS A 263 10.38 -13.47 -16.67
N PRO A 264 9.86 -13.65 -15.44
CA PRO A 264 10.30 -14.73 -14.56
C PRO A 264 9.69 -16.10 -14.90
N HIS A 265 8.66 -16.16 -15.75
CA HIS A 265 7.94 -17.38 -16.06
C HIS A 265 8.56 -18.12 -17.24
N LYS A 266 8.43 -19.46 -17.26
CA LYS A 266 8.73 -20.26 -18.47
C LYS A 266 7.72 -19.97 -19.59
N ASP A 267 6.49 -19.63 -19.23
CA ASP A 267 5.43 -19.28 -20.18
C ASP A 267 5.58 -17.83 -20.66
N LYS A 268 5.81 -17.67 -21.96
CA LYS A 268 5.96 -16.36 -22.62
C LYS A 268 4.66 -15.53 -22.55
N LEU A 269 3.49 -16.17 -22.52
CA LEU A 269 2.21 -15.49 -22.36
C LEU A 269 2.10 -14.88 -20.95
N LEU A 270 2.48 -15.59 -19.89
CA LEU A 270 2.50 -15.01 -18.54
C LEU A 270 3.50 -13.84 -18.45
N ASN A 271 4.66 -13.95 -19.09
CA ASN A 271 5.62 -12.85 -19.15
C ASN A 271 5.05 -11.61 -19.88
N SER A 272 4.24 -11.78 -20.93
CA SER A 272 3.65 -10.65 -21.64
C SER A 272 2.61 -9.89 -20.79
N HIS A 273 1.96 -10.57 -19.83
CA HIS A 273 1.02 -9.91 -18.90
C HIS A 273 1.71 -8.86 -18.03
N PHE A 274 3.00 -9.00 -17.72
CA PHE A 274 3.73 -8.02 -16.91
C PHE A 274 3.72 -6.61 -17.52
N THR A 275 3.44 -6.47 -18.83
CA THR A 275 3.28 -5.16 -19.49
C THR A 275 2.08 -4.37 -18.95
N LYS A 276 1.02 -5.04 -18.49
CA LYS A 276 -0.24 -4.43 -18.07
C LYS A 276 -0.75 -4.90 -16.71
N VAL A 277 -0.15 -5.93 -16.11
CA VAL A 277 -0.55 -6.50 -14.82
C VAL A 277 0.67 -6.48 -13.91
N SER A 278 0.54 -5.94 -12.69
CA SER A 278 1.64 -5.97 -11.71
C SER A 278 1.84 -7.39 -11.18
N CYS A 279 3.06 -7.71 -10.71
CA CYS A 279 3.33 -9.01 -10.10
C CYS A 279 2.41 -9.25 -8.90
N GLN A 280 2.18 -8.20 -8.10
CA GLN A 280 1.29 -8.22 -6.93
C GLN A 280 -0.13 -8.68 -7.30
N ALA A 281 -0.66 -8.24 -8.45
CA ALA A 281 -2.03 -8.54 -8.84
C ALA A 281 -2.29 -10.04 -8.98
N CYS A 282 -1.32 -10.80 -9.50
CA CYS A 282 -1.42 -12.25 -9.65
C CYS A 282 -0.94 -13.01 -8.39
N HIS A 283 0.09 -12.52 -7.72
CA HIS A 283 0.75 -13.25 -6.64
C HIS A 283 0.21 -12.94 -5.23
N ILE A 284 -0.72 -12.00 -5.09
CA ILE A 284 -1.41 -11.70 -3.83
C ILE A 284 -2.93 -11.86 -4.04
N PRO A 285 -3.43 -13.11 -4.19
CA PRO A 285 -4.85 -13.39 -4.46
C PRO A 285 -5.78 -13.01 -3.31
N THR A 286 -5.27 -13.03 -2.08
CA THR A 286 -5.96 -12.63 -0.86
C THR A 286 -5.02 -11.87 0.09
N TYR A 287 -5.59 -10.98 0.90
CA TYR A 287 -4.92 -10.26 1.99
C TYR A 287 -5.72 -10.41 3.28
N ALA A 288 -5.17 -9.91 4.39
CA ALA A 288 -5.72 -10.12 5.73
C ALA A 288 -5.87 -11.61 6.06
N LYS A 289 -4.82 -12.38 5.77
CA LYS A 289 -4.81 -13.85 5.87
C LYS A 289 -4.92 -14.35 7.32
N LEU A 290 -4.35 -13.64 8.29
CA LEU A 290 -4.32 -14.10 9.69
C LEU A 290 -5.22 -13.27 10.59
N ALA A 291 -5.17 -11.93 10.49
CA ALA A 291 -6.01 -11.02 11.27
C ALA A 291 -6.92 -10.16 10.39
N PRO A 292 -8.14 -9.84 10.87
CA PRO A 292 -9.06 -9.00 10.12
C PRO A 292 -8.56 -7.55 10.00
N THR A 293 -8.94 -6.91 8.91
CA THR A 293 -8.63 -5.51 8.61
C THR A 293 -9.91 -4.69 8.48
N LYS A 294 -9.87 -3.40 8.87
CA LYS A 294 -11.01 -2.51 8.71
C LYS A 294 -11.20 -2.13 7.25
N THR A 295 -12.40 -2.32 6.71
CA THR A 295 -12.78 -1.99 5.31
C THR A 295 -13.78 -0.84 5.24
N TYR A 296 -14.50 -0.58 6.34
CA TYR A 296 -15.42 0.54 6.47
C TYR A 296 -15.34 1.20 7.85
N TRP A 297 -15.46 2.52 7.90
CA TRP A 297 -15.56 3.29 9.16
C TRP A 297 -16.52 4.47 9.01
N ASP A 298 -17.63 4.44 9.74
CA ASP A 298 -18.65 5.50 9.77
C ASP A 298 -18.58 6.32 11.07
N TRP A 299 -17.90 7.47 11.00
CA TRP A 299 -17.83 8.44 12.10
C TRP A 299 -19.17 9.13 12.38
N SER A 300 -20.14 9.11 11.45
CA SER A 300 -21.45 9.77 11.66
C SER A 300 -22.28 9.13 12.77
N THR A 301 -21.95 7.88 13.12
CA THR A 301 -22.60 7.15 14.19
C THR A 301 -21.94 7.34 15.55
N ALA A 302 -20.73 7.92 15.59
CA ALA A 302 -19.97 8.12 16.83
C ALA A 302 -20.67 9.12 17.76
N GLY A 303 -20.44 8.96 19.07
CA GLY A 303 -21.01 9.85 20.09
C GLY A 303 -22.31 9.36 20.73
N LYS A 304 -22.89 8.22 20.31
CA LYS A 304 -24.05 7.67 21.03
C LYS A 304 -23.61 7.17 22.39
N LEU A 305 -24.35 7.51 23.43
CA LEU A 305 -24.10 7.14 24.82
C LEU A 305 -25.27 6.31 25.35
N LYS A 306 -24.99 5.38 26.26
CA LYS A 306 -26.00 4.60 26.98
C LYS A 306 -25.97 5.04 28.43
N ASN A 307 -27.07 5.60 28.92
CA ASN A 307 -27.16 6.17 30.28
C ASN A 307 -26.06 7.22 30.56
N GLY A 308 -25.76 8.07 29.57
CA GLY A 308 -24.73 9.12 29.68
C GLY A 308 -23.28 8.62 29.70
N LYS A 309 -23.05 7.33 29.45
CA LYS A 309 -21.70 6.73 29.40
C LYS A 309 -21.40 6.16 28.01
N PRO A 310 -20.13 6.19 27.58
CA PRO A 310 -19.72 5.53 26.34
C PRO A 310 -19.90 4.01 26.47
N TYR A 311 -20.18 3.36 25.35
CA TYR A 311 -20.39 1.94 25.27
C TYR A 311 -19.78 1.37 23.99
N GLU A 312 -19.65 0.05 23.96
CA GLU A 312 -19.21 -0.72 22.80
C GLU A 312 -20.27 -1.79 22.51
N GLU A 313 -20.51 -2.06 21.23
CA GLU A 313 -21.39 -3.10 20.74
C GLU A 313 -20.66 -3.90 19.67
N VAL A 314 -20.70 -5.23 19.79
CA VAL A 314 -20.16 -6.16 18.81
C VAL A 314 -21.33 -6.97 18.29
N GLN A 315 -21.69 -6.77 17.02
CA GLN A 315 -22.79 -7.51 16.39
C GLN A 315 -22.31 -8.89 15.96
N ASP A 316 -21.13 -8.95 15.36
CA ASP A 316 -20.43 -10.18 14.99
C ASP A 316 -18.90 -9.94 14.95
N GLU A 317 -18.12 -10.90 14.45
CA GLU A 317 -16.66 -10.80 14.37
C GLU A 317 -16.17 -9.57 13.59
N PHE A 318 -16.96 -9.09 12.63
CA PHE A 318 -16.60 -8.06 11.67
C PHE A 318 -17.32 -6.72 11.88
N HIS A 319 -18.44 -6.68 12.60
CA HIS A 319 -19.24 -5.47 12.80
C HIS A 319 -19.15 -5.00 14.25
N LYS A 320 -18.52 -3.82 14.42
CA LYS A 320 -18.25 -3.23 15.74
C LYS A 320 -18.69 -1.80 15.79
N TYR A 321 -19.21 -1.39 16.92
CA TYR A 321 -19.50 -0.01 17.25
C TYR A 321 -18.83 0.33 18.59
N ASP A 322 -18.27 1.53 18.68
CA ASP A 322 -17.98 2.14 19.97
C ASP A 322 -18.28 3.64 19.97
N SER A 323 -18.63 4.21 21.12
CA SER A 323 -19.00 5.62 21.20
C SER A 323 -17.91 6.58 20.74
N LYS A 324 -16.62 6.22 20.83
CA LYS A 324 -15.50 7.10 20.48
C LYS A 324 -15.23 7.13 18.99
N HIS A 325 -15.49 6.03 18.29
CA HIS A 325 -15.11 5.86 16.89
C HIS A 325 -16.32 5.73 15.96
N GLY A 326 -17.48 5.32 16.46
CA GLY A 326 -18.64 4.97 15.63
C GLY A 326 -18.57 3.53 15.12
N THR A 327 -19.26 3.25 14.02
CA THR A 327 -19.39 1.93 13.43
C THR A 327 -18.20 1.62 12.52
N ALA A 328 -17.66 0.42 12.64
CA ALA A 328 -16.62 -0.11 11.78
C ALA A 328 -17.00 -1.51 11.27
N VAL A 329 -16.65 -1.77 10.01
CA VAL A 329 -16.72 -3.10 9.40
C VAL A 329 -15.32 -3.58 9.10
N PHE A 330 -15.07 -4.84 9.43
CA PHE A 330 -13.82 -5.54 9.20
C PHE A 330 -14.02 -6.68 8.20
N GLY A 331 -12.93 -7.25 7.72
CA GLY A 331 -12.96 -8.49 6.94
C GLY A 331 -11.63 -9.22 7.03
N LYS A 332 -11.67 -10.51 6.74
CA LYS A 332 -10.52 -11.43 6.75
C LYS A 332 -10.52 -12.25 5.47
N ASP A 333 -9.35 -12.70 5.03
CA ASP A 333 -9.17 -13.51 3.81
C ASP A 333 -9.81 -12.84 2.57
N LEU A 334 -9.57 -11.53 2.46
CA LEU A 334 -10.25 -10.68 1.49
C LEU A 334 -9.58 -10.76 0.13
N GLN A 335 -10.40 -10.83 -0.92
CA GLN A 335 -9.97 -10.58 -2.29
C GLN A 335 -9.64 -9.08 -2.47
N PRO A 336 -8.49 -8.71 -3.06
CA PRO A 336 -8.24 -7.33 -3.46
C PRO A 336 -9.23 -6.83 -4.51
N GLU A 337 -9.50 -5.53 -4.49
CA GLU A 337 -10.03 -4.84 -5.66
C GLU A 337 -8.87 -4.52 -6.61
N TYR A 338 -9.17 -4.36 -7.90
CA TYR A 338 -8.13 -4.11 -8.92
C TYR A 338 -8.35 -2.75 -9.56
N VAL A 339 -7.27 -1.99 -9.68
CA VAL A 339 -7.28 -0.66 -10.27
C VAL A 339 -6.16 -0.54 -11.29
N TRP A 340 -6.36 0.26 -12.33
CA TRP A 340 -5.24 0.77 -13.10
C TRP A 340 -4.41 1.69 -12.20
N PHE A 341 -3.11 1.74 -12.42
CA PHE A 341 -2.23 2.65 -11.71
C PHE A 341 -0.92 2.88 -12.47
N SER A 342 -0.49 4.14 -12.59
CA SER A 342 0.71 4.53 -13.34
C SER A 342 1.92 4.90 -12.48
N GLY A 343 1.88 4.65 -11.16
CA GLY A 343 2.92 5.12 -10.24
C GLY A 343 2.74 6.58 -9.79
N GLN A 344 1.61 7.22 -10.13
CA GLN A 344 1.32 8.60 -9.72
C GLN A 344 -0.03 8.66 -9.01
N SER A 345 -0.03 9.12 -7.77
CA SER A 345 -1.24 9.44 -7.01
C SER A 345 -1.37 10.94 -6.81
N ASP A 346 -2.52 11.35 -6.34
CA ASP A 346 -2.85 12.71 -5.94
C ASP A 346 -3.54 12.63 -4.57
N HIS A 347 -3.76 13.75 -3.89
CA HIS A 347 -4.28 13.78 -2.53
C HIS A 347 -5.31 14.88 -2.35
N PHE A 348 -6.44 14.53 -1.73
CA PHE A 348 -7.40 15.52 -1.26
C PHE A 348 -6.86 16.13 0.04
N LEU A 349 -6.59 17.44 0.00
CA LEU A 349 -6.01 18.20 1.10
C LEU A 349 -7.08 18.93 1.90
N ILE A 350 -6.69 19.46 3.07
CA ILE A 350 -7.63 20.13 3.98
C ILE A 350 -8.28 21.39 3.39
N ASP A 351 -7.58 22.06 2.48
CA ASP A 351 -8.01 23.28 1.79
C ASP A 351 -8.83 23.01 0.51
N ASP A 352 -9.04 21.74 0.17
CA ASP A 352 -9.80 21.39 -1.02
C ASP A 352 -11.31 21.54 -0.84
N THR A 353 -11.93 22.15 -1.84
CA THR A 353 -13.39 22.21 -1.94
C THR A 353 -13.95 20.86 -2.41
N ILE A 354 -14.91 20.35 -1.65
CA ILE A 354 -15.70 19.17 -1.95
C ILE A 354 -16.64 19.46 -3.13
N LYS A 355 -16.60 18.57 -4.14
CA LYS A 355 -17.35 18.71 -5.41
C LYS A 355 -18.29 17.53 -5.72
N SER A 356 -18.28 16.49 -4.90
CA SER A 356 -19.02 15.24 -5.11
C SER A 356 -19.45 14.64 -3.77
N ASP A 357 -20.44 13.75 -3.81
CA ASP A 357 -20.98 13.07 -2.60
C ASP A 357 -20.03 12.03 -1.99
N THR A 358 -18.96 11.69 -2.70
CA THR A 358 -17.87 10.83 -2.23
C THR A 358 -16.53 11.47 -2.58
N ILE A 359 -15.65 11.57 -1.59
CA ILE A 359 -14.28 12.08 -1.76
C ILE A 359 -13.32 10.90 -1.91
N GLU A 360 -12.50 10.92 -2.96
CA GLU A 360 -11.31 10.07 -3.04
C GLU A 360 -10.16 10.78 -2.34
N LEU A 361 -9.68 10.23 -1.24
CA LEU A 361 -8.64 10.90 -0.44
C LEU A 361 -7.26 10.82 -1.07
N ASN A 362 -6.95 9.70 -1.74
CA ASN A 362 -5.69 9.49 -2.42
C ASN A 362 -5.90 8.87 -3.82
N PRO A 363 -6.55 9.60 -4.75
CA PRO A 363 -6.87 9.07 -6.07
C PRO A 363 -5.61 8.56 -6.77
N LEU A 364 -5.67 7.31 -7.22
CA LEU A 364 -4.62 6.66 -8.00
C LEU A 364 -4.84 7.04 -9.47
N LYS A 365 -3.87 7.69 -10.11
CA LYS A 365 -4.02 8.16 -11.50
C LYS A 365 -3.58 7.08 -12.47
N CYS A 366 -4.31 6.98 -13.58
CA CYS A 366 -4.07 6.04 -14.67
C CYS A 366 -5.21 6.04 -15.70
N SER A 367 -4.94 5.36 -16.82
CA SER A 367 -5.96 4.79 -17.71
C SER A 367 -5.38 3.52 -18.36
N CYS A 368 -6.24 2.66 -18.90
CA CYS A 368 -5.80 1.51 -19.73
C CYS A 368 -4.94 1.94 -20.93
N THR A 369 -5.18 3.15 -21.46
CA THR A 369 -4.48 3.72 -22.62
C THR A 369 -3.09 4.26 -22.28
N ASN A 370 -2.79 4.55 -21.01
CA ASN A 370 -1.46 4.96 -20.59
C ASN A 370 -0.50 3.75 -20.60
N HIS A 371 0.59 3.83 -21.37
CA HIS A 371 1.58 2.77 -21.52
C HIS A 371 2.34 2.44 -20.23
N LYS A 372 2.42 3.37 -19.27
CA LYS A 372 3.03 3.14 -17.95
C LYS A 372 2.07 2.51 -16.94
N SER A 373 0.77 2.49 -17.23
CA SER A 373 -0.22 1.97 -16.30
C SER A 373 -0.25 0.44 -16.31
N LYS A 374 -0.27 -0.13 -15.10
CA LYS A 374 -0.55 -1.55 -14.87
C LYS A 374 -1.75 -1.71 -13.93
N ILE A 375 -2.33 -2.89 -13.92
CA ILE A 375 -3.36 -3.29 -12.96
C ILE A 375 -2.67 -3.67 -11.65
N TYR A 376 -3.10 -3.06 -10.54
CA TYR A 376 -2.61 -3.32 -9.20
C TYR A 376 -3.73 -3.79 -8.26
N PRO A 377 -3.43 -4.68 -7.30
CA PRO A 377 -4.35 -5.03 -6.23
C PRO A 377 -4.35 -3.95 -5.15
N VAL A 378 -5.55 -3.59 -4.70
CA VAL A 378 -5.76 -2.62 -3.63
C VAL A 378 -6.75 -3.15 -2.59
N LYS A 379 -6.48 -2.80 -1.33
CA LYS A 379 -7.53 -2.66 -0.33
C LYS A 379 -8.17 -1.29 -0.52
N VAL A 380 -9.50 -1.24 -0.60
CA VAL A 380 -10.24 0.03 -0.58
C VAL A 380 -10.83 0.21 0.82
N MET A 381 -10.35 1.23 1.52
CA MET A 381 -10.96 1.67 2.77
C MET A 381 -12.06 2.66 2.45
N ARG A 382 -13.29 2.38 2.86
CA ARG A 382 -14.45 3.27 2.69
C ARG A 382 -14.84 3.86 4.04
N GLY A 383 -15.59 4.95 4.07
CA GLY A 383 -16.06 5.50 5.33
C GLY A 383 -16.92 6.73 5.18
N LYS A 384 -17.31 7.29 6.32
CA LYS A 384 -17.86 8.64 6.43
C LYS A 384 -17.07 9.42 7.46
N GLN A 385 -16.69 10.64 7.12
CA GLN A 385 -15.95 11.53 8.03
C GLN A 385 -16.51 12.94 8.02
N ILE A 386 -16.18 13.67 9.08
CA ILE A 386 -16.70 15.02 9.33
C ILE A 386 -16.18 16.03 8.28
N TYR A 387 -17.06 16.92 7.85
CA TYR A 387 -16.76 18.02 6.92
C TYR A 387 -17.58 19.26 7.27
N ASP A 388 -17.11 20.43 6.85
CA ASP A 388 -17.80 21.71 7.02
C ASP A 388 -18.84 21.89 5.91
N THR A 389 -20.12 22.01 6.29
CA THR A 389 -21.21 22.05 5.31
C THR A 389 -21.32 23.35 4.53
N GLU A 390 -20.80 24.45 5.08
CA GLU A 390 -20.83 25.77 4.44
C GLU A 390 -19.57 26.01 3.61
N ASN A 391 -18.39 25.79 4.22
CA ASN A 391 -17.11 25.96 3.55
C ASN A 391 -16.82 24.84 2.53
N LYS A 392 -17.53 23.71 2.64
CA LYS A 392 -17.37 22.52 1.80
C LYS A 392 -15.94 21.99 1.82
N THR A 393 -15.30 21.97 2.98
CA THR A 393 -13.95 21.42 3.20
C THR A 393 -14.02 20.27 4.20
N LEU A 394 -13.02 19.39 4.18
CA LEU A 394 -12.88 18.40 5.24
C LEU A 394 -12.52 19.09 6.56
N ILE A 395 -12.92 18.50 7.68
CA ILE A 395 -12.55 19.00 9.01
C ILE A 395 -11.43 18.12 9.56
N GLN A 396 -10.40 18.75 10.15
CA GLN A 396 -9.44 18.11 11.05
C GLN A 396 -9.98 18.23 12.48
N PRO A 397 -10.58 17.19 13.06
CA PRO A 397 -11.11 17.26 14.41
C PRO A 397 -10.01 17.04 15.46
N LYS A 398 -10.22 17.63 16.65
CA LYS A 398 -9.49 17.24 17.86
C LYS A 398 -10.14 16.01 18.48
N LEU A 399 -9.50 14.85 18.36
CA LEU A 399 -10.01 13.57 18.86
C LEU A 399 -9.47 13.23 20.25
N PHE A 400 -8.19 13.54 20.51
CA PHE A 400 -7.49 13.12 21.74
C PHE A 400 -7.19 14.29 22.68
N GLY A 401 -7.48 14.09 23.97
CA GLY A 401 -7.25 15.06 25.03
C GLY A 401 -8.04 14.72 26.30
N PRO A 402 -7.80 15.43 27.41
CA PRO A 402 -8.59 15.28 28.63
C PRO A 402 -10.02 15.80 28.44
N LYS A 403 -10.93 15.42 29.33
CA LYS A 403 -12.31 15.94 29.36
C LYS A 403 -12.30 17.47 29.52
N GLY A 404 -13.12 18.16 28.74
CA GLY A 404 -13.22 19.61 28.67
C GLY A 404 -12.23 20.27 27.72
N SER A 405 -11.38 19.51 27.02
CA SER A 405 -10.42 20.07 26.05
C SER A 405 -10.99 20.27 24.64
N GLY A 406 -12.26 19.92 24.42
CA GLY A 406 -12.85 19.82 23.09
C GLY A 406 -12.40 18.56 22.34
N ALA A 407 -11.90 17.55 23.07
CA ALA A 407 -11.46 16.29 22.47
C ALA A 407 -12.64 15.33 22.33
N PHE A 408 -12.97 14.93 21.10
CA PHE A 408 -14.17 14.14 20.82
C PHE A 408 -14.24 12.84 21.65
N TRP A 409 -13.13 12.13 21.86
CA TRP A 409 -13.15 10.86 22.60
C TRP A 409 -13.36 11.00 24.11
N ALA A 410 -13.28 12.22 24.64
CA ALA A 410 -13.55 12.52 26.05
C ALA A 410 -14.88 13.25 26.23
N ASP A 411 -15.21 14.16 25.30
CA ASP A 411 -16.33 15.09 25.41
C ASP A 411 -17.56 14.66 24.60
N PHE A 412 -17.39 13.82 23.58
CA PHE A 412 -18.43 13.38 22.64
C PHE A 412 -19.20 14.54 21.98
N ASP A 413 -18.53 15.67 21.77
CA ASP A 413 -19.05 16.86 21.10
C ASP A 413 -18.27 17.11 19.80
N TRP A 414 -18.94 16.89 18.67
CA TRP A 414 -18.36 17.10 17.34
C TRP A 414 -18.10 18.58 17.02
N ASN A 415 -18.96 19.49 17.48
CA ASN A 415 -18.82 20.91 17.17
C ASN A 415 -17.60 21.50 17.90
N ALA A 416 -17.44 21.17 19.19
CA ALA A 416 -16.27 21.56 19.96
C ALA A 416 -14.97 20.95 19.38
N SER A 417 -15.04 19.68 18.95
CA SER A 417 -13.92 18.98 18.33
C SER A 417 -13.50 19.57 16.99
N ALA A 418 -14.47 19.89 16.12
CA ALA A 418 -14.24 20.57 14.86
C ALA A 418 -13.62 21.95 15.07
N GLN A 419 -14.23 22.77 15.94
CA GLN A 419 -13.72 24.10 16.28
C GLN A 419 -12.26 24.04 16.74
N LYS A 420 -11.95 23.17 17.71
CA LYS A 420 -10.60 23.09 18.28
C LYS A 420 -9.56 22.53 17.33
N GLY A 421 -9.92 21.56 16.50
CA GLY A 421 -9.01 21.01 15.52
C GLY A 421 -8.73 21.97 14.36
N MET A 422 -9.74 22.67 13.85
CA MET A 422 -9.60 23.66 12.79
C MET A 422 -8.85 24.92 13.27
N GLU A 423 -9.18 25.43 14.47
CA GLU A 423 -8.43 26.51 15.15
C GLU A 423 -6.94 26.13 15.29
N TYR A 424 -6.66 24.89 15.68
CA TYR A 424 -5.30 24.41 15.84
C TYR A 424 -4.51 24.51 14.54
N ILE A 425 -5.09 24.21 13.38
CA ILE A 425 -4.41 24.28 12.09
C ILE A 425 -4.55 25.63 11.38
N GLY A 426 -5.22 26.61 11.99
CA GLY A 426 -5.45 27.93 11.42
C GLY A 426 -6.40 27.94 10.23
N GLN A 427 -7.37 27.01 10.22
CA GLN A 427 -8.43 26.93 9.21
C GLN A 427 -9.76 27.42 9.80
N ASP A 428 -10.59 28.02 8.96
CA ASP A 428 -11.91 28.48 9.35
C ASP A 428 -12.87 27.30 9.52
N TYR A 429 -13.80 27.44 10.48
CA TYR A 429 -14.92 26.52 10.67
C TYR A 429 -16.21 27.34 10.79
N SER A 430 -17.22 26.99 9.99
CA SER A 430 -18.49 27.73 9.93
C SER A 430 -19.36 27.58 11.16
N GLY A 431 -19.06 26.60 12.03
CA GLY A 431 -19.97 26.18 13.11
C GLY A 431 -20.96 25.11 12.67
N HIS A 432 -20.98 24.73 11.39
CA HIS A 432 -21.87 23.70 10.85
C HIS A 432 -21.06 22.54 10.25
N TYR A 433 -21.37 21.33 10.69
CA TYR A 433 -20.73 20.11 10.21
C TYR A 433 -21.74 19.09 9.69
N GLY A 434 -21.26 18.23 8.81
CA GLY A 434 -21.94 17.03 8.36
C GLY A 434 -20.97 15.88 8.25
N PHE A 435 -21.43 14.77 7.67
CA PHE A 435 -20.57 13.63 7.35
C PHE A 435 -20.68 13.28 5.88
N ILE A 436 -19.54 13.09 5.24
CA ILE A 436 -19.45 12.79 3.81
C ILE A 436 -18.77 11.46 3.57
N ASN A 437 -19.19 10.75 2.52
CA ASN A 437 -18.55 9.49 2.15
C ASN A 437 -17.12 9.75 1.66
N THR A 438 -16.20 8.89 2.08
CA THR A 438 -14.81 8.93 1.64
C THR A 438 -14.32 7.54 1.28
N LYS A 439 -13.37 7.48 0.35
CA LYS A 439 -12.62 6.26 0.06
C LYS A 439 -11.13 6.55 -0.10
N SER A 440 -10.31 5.58 0.28
CA SER A 440 -8.87 5.60 0.08
C SER A 440 -8.37 4.25 -0.43
N TYR A 441 -7.35 4.29 -1.27
CA TYR A 441 -6.75 3.11 -1.89
C TYR A 441 -5.43 2.76 -1.19
N TRP A 442 -5.30 1.51 -0.77
CA TRP A 442 -4.11 0.96 -0.13
C TRP A 442 -3.56 -0.14 -1.04
N LEU A 443 -2.43 0.11 -1.71
CA LEU A 443 -1.79 -0.92 -2.53
C LEU A 443 -1.37 -2.10 -1.64
N ILE A 444 -1.70 -3.31 -2.09
CA ILE A 444 -1.29 -4.55 -1.43
C ILE A 444 0.06 -5.00 -2.02
N ASN A 445 1.06 -5.17 -1.16
CA ASN A 445 2.44 -5.46 -1.56
C ASN A 445 3.09 -6.63 -0.80
N HIS A 446 2.52 -7.04 0.33
CA HIS A 446 2.99 -8.15 1.16
C HIS A 446 1.96 -9.29 1.15
N MET A 447 2.26 -10.37 1.88
CA MET A 447 1.49 -11.62 1.86
C MET A 447 1.54 -12.32 0.49
N VAL A 448 2.69 -12.23 -0.19
CA VAL A 448 2.89 -12.89 -1.48
C VAL A 448 2.73 -14.40 -1.31
N SER A 449 1.81 -14.99 -2.06
CA SER A 449 1.44 -16.40 -1.94
C SER A 449 2.40 -17.31 -2.71
N PRO A 450 2.47 -18.61 -2.37
CA PRO A 450 3.20 -19.58 -3.17
C PRO A 450 2.80 -19.53 -4.65
N ALA A 451 3.76 -19.80 -5.54
CA ALA A 451 3.52 -19.71 -6.99
C ALA A 451 2.36 -20.59 -7.49
N LYS A 452 2.11 -21.72 -6.82
CA LYS A 452 0.97 -22.62 -7.11
C LYS A 452 -0.40 -22.01 -6.80
N ASP A 453 -0.44 -20.99 -5.95
CA ASP A 453 -1.66 -20.32 -5.48
C ASP A 453 -1.82 -18.93 -6.15
N ALA A 454 -0.94 -18.60 -7.10
CA ALA A 454 -1.10 -17.40 -7.92
C ALA A 454 -2.36 -17.52 -8.80
N LEU A 455 -2.96 -16.36 -9.12
CA LEU A 455 -4.18 -16.32 -9.91
C LEU A 455 -4.03 -17.03 -11.25
N THR A 456 -5.05 -17.80 -11.61
CA THR A 456 -5.14 -18.47 -12.90
C THR A 456 -5.80 -17.58 -13.96
N CYS A 457 -5.65 -17.93 -15.24
CA CYS A 457 -6.26 -17.18 -16.34
C CYS A 457 -7.77 -17.00 -16.15
N ASN A 458 -8.48 -18.06 -15.77
CA ASN A 458 -9.93 -18.04 -15.62
C ASN A 458 -10.39 -17.11 -14.48
N GLU A 459 -9.59 -16.93 -13.44
CA GLU A 459 -9.95 -16.00 -12.37
C GLU A 459 -10.02 -14.55 -12.86
N CYS A 460 -9.22 -14.16 -13.85
CA CYS A 460 -9.22 -12.79 -14.38
C CYS A 460 -10.12 -12.63 -15.62
N HIS A 461 -10.08 -13.61 -16.53
CA HIS A 461 -10.71 -13.56 -17.85
C HIS A 461 -12.18 -13.99 -17.86
N ASN A 462 -12.75 -14.38 -16.71
CA ASN A 462 -14.18 -14.68 -16.60
C ASN A 462 -15.01 -13.38 -16.52
N SER A 463 -16.26 -13.39 -17.01
CA SER A 463 -17.22 -12.28 -16.91
C SER A 463 -17.44 -11.81 -15.46
N ASN A 464 -17.41 -12.73 -14.50
CA ASN A 464 -17.50 -12.46 -13.06
C ASN A 464 -16.15 -12.59 -12.34
N GLY A 465 -15.04 -12.47 -13.08
CA GLY A 465 -13.69 -12.60 -12.56
C GLY A 465 -13.17 -11.39 -11.77
N ARG A 466 -11.89 -11.46 -11.38
CA ARG A 466 -11.13 -10.44 -10.63
C ARG A 466 -11.18 -9.07 -11.29
N LEU A 467 -11.16 -9.02 -12.61
CA LEU A 467 -11.10 -7.78 -13.39
C LEU A 467 -12.46 -7.28 -13.88
N LYS A 468 -13.58 -7.83 -13.40
CA LYS A 468 -14.93 -7.52 -13.92
C LYS A 468 -15.27 -6.03 -13.92
N ASP A 469 -14.79 -5.27 -12.92
CA ASP A 469 -15.14 -3.85 -12.74
C ASP A 469 -14.20 -2.91 -13.53
N LEU A 470 -13.14 -3.42 -14.15
CA LEU A 470 -12.22 -2.63 -14.96
C LEU A 470 -12.73 -2.48 -16.39
N THR A 471 -12.93 -1.25 -16.84
CA THR A 471 -13.47 -0.94 -18.18
C THR A 471 -12.42 -0.25 -19.07
N GLY A 472 -12.77 0.00 -20.33
CA GLY A 472 -11.95 0.77 -21.29
C GLY A 472 -10.95 -0.03 -22.12
N PHE A 473 -10.94 -1.36 -22.00
CA PHE A 473 -10.11 -2.25 -22.82
C PHE A 473 -10.84 -3.56 -23.07
N TYR A 474 -10.48 -4.26 -24.14
CA TYR A 474 -10.97 -5.60 -24.44
C TYR A 474 -10.16 -6.65 -23.67
N LEU A 475 -10.83 -7.46 -22.87
CA LEU A 475 -10.26 -8.60 -22.15
C LEU A 475 -10.83 -9.90 -22.74
N PRO A 476 -10.00 -10.75 -23.38
CA PRO A 476 -10.44 -12.02 -23.93
C PRO A 476 -11.17 -12.88 -22.88
N GLY A 477 -12.27 -13.52 -23.26
CA GLY A 477 -13.08 -14.37 -22.37
C GLY A 477 -14.11 -13.60 -21.50
N ARG A 478 -13.79 -12.37 -21.08
CA ARG A 478 -14.70 -11.51 -20.30
C ARG A 478 -15.59 -10.70 -21.23
N ASP A 479 -14.96 -10.04 -22.21
CA ASP A 479 -15.62 -9.14 -23.13
C ASP A 479 -15.96 -9.83 -24.43
N GLN A 480 -17.09 -9.45 -25.03
CA GLN A 480 -17.52 -9.89 -26.35
C GLN A 480 -17.40 -8.73 -27.33
N ASN A 481 -17.07 -9.04 -28.59
CA ASN A 481 -17.07 -8.05 -29.66
C ASN A 481 -17.87 -8.62 -30.81
N HIS A 482 -19.15 -8.25 -30.88
CA HIS A 482 -20.09 -8.79 -31.85
C HIS A 482 -19.57 -8.77 -33.30
N PHE A 483 -18.80 -7.75 -33.69
CA PHE A 483 -18.23 -7.70 -35.04
C PHE A 483 -17.15 -8.77 -35.25
N LEU A 484 -16.20 -8.88 -34.31
CA LEU A 484 -15.16 -9.92 -34.37
C LEU A 484 -15.75 -11.32 -34.22
N ASP A 485 -16.75 -11.48 -33.36
CA ASP A 485 -17.45 -12.75 -33.14
C ASP A 485 -18.17 -13.18 -34.41
N TRP A 486 -18.94 -12.30 -35.05
CA TRP A 486 -19.59 -12.59 -36.33
C TRP A 486 -18.58 -12.82 -37.45
N PHE A 487 -17.52 -12.01 -37.52
CA PHE A 487 -16.44 -12.22 -38.49
C PHE A 487 -15.78 -13.60 -38.32
N GLY A 488 -15.53 -14.01 -37.07
CA GLY A 488 -15.00 -15.34 -36.75
C GLY A 488 -15.95 -16.45 -37.18
N ILE A 489 -17.24 -16.33 -36.84
CA ILE A 489 -18.28 -17.28 -37.25
C ILE A 489 -18.36 -17.38 -38.78
N PHE A 490 -18.43 -16.24 -39.50
CA PHE A 490 -18.48 -16.22 -40.96
C PHE A 490 -17.21 -16.78 -41.59
N SER A 491 -16.04 -16.56 -40.98
CA SER A 491 -14.77 -17.13 -41.46
C SER A 491 -14.75 -18.65 -41.32
N ILE A 492 -15.25 -19.19 -40.21
CA ILE A 492 -15.39 -20.64 -39.99
C ILE A 492 -16.38 -21.23 -41.00
N LEU A 493 -17.56 -20.63 -41.16
CA LEU A 493 -18.57 -21.06 -42.14
C LEU A 493 -18.02 -21.00 -43.57
N GLY A 494 -17.29 -19.94 -43.92
CA GLY A 494 -16.62 -19.78 -45.21
C GLY A 494 -15.57 -20.86 -45.47
N ALA A 495 -14.77 -21.22 -44.45
CA ALA A 495 -13.81 -22.31 -44.55
C ALA A 495 -14.50 -23.67 -44.78
N PHE A 496 -15.58 -23.97 -44.05
CA PHE A 496 -16.38 -25.18 -44.28
C PHE A 496 -16.96 -25.21 -45.68
N LEU A 497 -17.50 -24.09 -46.17
CA LEU A 497 -18.01 -23.97 -47.53
C LEU A 497 -16.90 -24.21 -48.57
N GLY A 498 -15.70 -23.66 -48.35
CA GLY A 498 -14.53 -23.89 -49.20
C GLY A 498 -14.11 -25.36 -49.26
N ILE A 499 -14.04 -26.05 -48.11
CA ILE A 499 -13.75 -27.49 -48.03
C ILE A 499 -14.82 -28.30 -48.75
N PHE A 500 -16.10 -27.95 -48.59
CA PHE A 500 -17.21 -28.63 -49.23
C PHE A 500 -17.16 -28.48 -50.76
N ILE A 501 -16.95 -27.26 -51.25
CA ILE A 501 -16.77 -26.98 -52.69
C ILE A 501 -15.57 -27.76 -53.24
N HIS A 502 -14.43 -27.72 -52.55
CA HIS A 502 -13.23 -28.46 -52.96
C HIS A 502 -13.48 -29.97 -53.03
N SER A 503 -14.20 -30.52 -52.06
CA SER A 503 -14.57 -31.94 -52.01
C SER A 503 -15.48 -32.35 -53.18
N ILE A 504 -16.48 -31.53 -53.51
CA ILE A 504 -17.35 -31.75 -54.68
C ILE A 504 -16.53 -31.71 -55.98
N LEU A 505 -15.65 -30.72 -56.13
CA LEU A 505 -14.78 -30.60 -57.30
C LEU A 505 -13.86 -31.81 -57.44
N ARG A 506 -13.32 -32.34 -56.34
CA ARG A 506 -12.49 -33.55 -56.33
C ARG A 506 -13.29 -34.79 -56.76
N ILE A 507 -14.52 -34.96 -56.26
CA ILE A 507 -15.40 -36.08 -56.66
C ILE A 507 -15.74 -36.00 -58.14
N LYS A 508 -16.15 -34.82 -58.64
CA LYS A 508 -16.47 -34.62 -60.06
C LYS A 508 -15.24 -34.79 -60.96
N GLY A 509 -14.07 -34.33 -60.53
CA GLY A 509 -12.81 -34.49 -61.26
C GLY A 509 -12.28 -35.94 -61.31
N SER A 510 -12.66 -36.79 -60.34
CA SER A 510 -12.26 -38.20 -60.33
C SER A 510 -13.01 -39.08 -61.34
N LYS A 511 -14.12 -38.60 -61.92
CA LYS A 511 -14.93 -39.33 -62.91
C LYS A 511 -14.44 -39.19 -64.36
N SER A 512 -13.20 -38.73 -64.56
CA SER A 512 -12.62 -38.47 -65.88
C SER A 512 -11.30 -39.24 -66.11
N ASN A 513 -11.20 -40.47 -65.63
CA ASN A 513 -10.22 -41.44 -66.10
C ASN A 513 -10.92 -42.77 -66.38
#